data_AF-J2GBK2-F1
#
_entry.id   AF-J2GBK2-F1
#
_cell.length_a   1.000
_cell.length_b   1.000
_cell.length_c   1.000
_cell.angle_alpha   90.00
_cell.angle_beta   90.00
_cell.angle_gamma   90.00
#
_symmetry.space_group_name_H-M   'P 1'
#
loop_
_entity.id
_entity.type
_entity.pdbx_description
1 polymer ?
#
loop_
_entity_poly.entity_id
_entity_poly.type
_entity_poly.pdbx_seq_one_letter_code
_entity_poly.pdbx_strand_id
1 'polypeptide(L)'
;MEWLIGLACSAGIAGAAYVKRSLSGSGFLAAVILGTVMYALGSPIWFGSLIAFFVSSTLLSKWKKHKKQEAESGYEKTGRRDAGQVLANGGLGLLLCVANSAWSHPLWWYAFLGVMAAVTA
;
A
#
# COMPACT_ATOMS: atom_id res chain seq x y z
N MET A 1 -0.65 -2.09 22.66
CA MET A 1 -0.32 -0.70 22.30
C MET A 1 0.25 -0.57 20.89
N GLU A 2 0.90 -1.60 20.34
CA GLU A 2 1.44 -1.60 18.95
C GLU A 2 0.45 -1.17 17.86
N TRP A 3 -0.81 -1.58 17.96
CA TRP A 3 -1.83 -1.21 16.97
C TRP A 3 -2.09 0.31 16.88
N LEU A 4 -1.86 1.08 17.97
CA LEU A 4 -1.97 2.54 17.94
C LEU A 4 -0.84 3.18 17.13
N ILE A 5 0.37 2.61 17.21
CA ILE A 5 1.51 3.05 16.39
C ILE A 5 1.20 2.77 14.92
N GLY A 6 0.77 1.54 14.61
CA GLY A 6 0.34 1.17 13.27
C GLY A 6 -0.76 2.08 12.73
N LEU A 7 -1.76 2.40 13.55
CA LEU A 7 -2.86 3.30 13.19
C LEU A 7 -2.38 4.72 12.93
N ALA A 8 -1.59 5.30 13.84
CA ALA A 8 -1.08 6.66 13.71
C ALA A 8 -0.17 6.81 12.47
N CYS A 9 0.76 5.87 12.27
CA CYS A 9 1.65 5.87 11.11
C CYS A 9 0.88 5.68 9.80
N SER A 10 -0.06 4.72 9.76
CA SER A 10 -0.87 4.48 8.56
C SER A 10 -1.76 5.67 8.22
N ALA A 11 -2.39 6.29 9.23
CA ALA A 11 -3.20 7.50 9.04
C ALA A 11 -2.36 8.68 8.55
N GLY A 12 -1.15 8.87 9.10
CA GLY A 12 -0.24 9.92 8.64
C GLY A 12 0.19 9.75 7.17
N ILE A 13 0.62 8.54 6.80
CA ILE A 13 1.07 8.23 5.43
C ILE A 13 -0.10 8.28 4.44
N ALA A 14 -1.22 7.63 4.76
CA ALA A 14 -2.41 7.64 3.92
C ALA A 14 -2.99 9.05 3.80
N GLY A 15 -2.96 9.84 4.87
CA GLY A 15 -3.40 11.24 4.90
C GLY A 15 -2.56 12.11 3.97
N ALA A 16 -1.23 12.01 4.06
CA ALA A 16 -0.33 12.69 3.14
C ALA A 16 -0.58 12.28 1.67
N ALA A 17 -0.81 10.99 1.41
CA ALA A 17 -1.15 10.50 0.08
C ALA A 17 -2.52 10.98 -0.42
N TYR A 18 -3.51 11.10 0.47
CA TYR A 18 -4.83 11.65 0.16
C TYR A 18 -4.75 13.13 -0.21
N VAL A 19 -4.06 13.94 0.59
CA VAL A 19 -3.82 15.38 0.33
C VAL A 19 -3.08 15.58 -1.00
N LYS A 20 -2.07 14.74 -1.28
CA LYS A 20 -1.33 14.73 -2.56
C LYS A 20 -2.11 14.09 -3.72
N ARG A 21 -3.43 13.93 -3.59
CA ARG A 21 -4.35 13.33 -4.58
C ARG A 21 -3.85 12.00 -5.16
N SER A 22 -3.19 11.18 -4.34
CA SER A 22 -2.68 9.85 -4.72
C SER A 22 -3.62 8.71 -4.28
N LEU A 23 -4.45 8.97 -3.26
CA LEU A 23 -5.53 8.10 -2.79
C LEU A 23 -6.87 8.82 -2.88
N SER A 24 -7.94 8.10 -3.18
CA SER A 24 -9.32 8.54 -2.97
C SER A 24 -9.69 8.43 -1.47
N GLY A 25 -10.91 8.83 -1.08
CA GLY A 25 -11.37 8.65 0.29
C GLY A 25 -11.49 7.17 0.68
N SER A 26 -11.98 6.33 -0.24
CA SER A 26 -12.05 4.88 -0.02
C SER A 26 -10.65 4.25 0.03
N GLY A 27 -9.73 4.72 -0.84
CA GLY A 27 -8.33 4.29 -0.81
C GLY A 27 -7.61 4.67 0.48
N PHE A 28 -7.89 5.85 1.02
CA PHE A 28 -7.38 6.27 2.33
C PHE A 28 -7.79 5.30 3.42
N LEU A 29 -9.09 5.02 3.56
CA LEU A 29 -9.59 4.13 4.61
C LEU A 29 -9.02 2.71 4.45
N ALA A 30 -8.98 2.19 3.22
CA ALA A 30 -8.40 0.89 2.95
C ALA A 30 -6.91 0.83 3.32
N ALA A 31 -6.13 1.86 2.99
CA ALA A 31 -4.71 1.93 3.32
C ALA A 31 -4.47 2.02 4.83
N VAL A 32 -5.31 2.77 5.57
CA VAL A 32 -5.23 2.84 7.03
C VAL A 32 -5.50 1.48 7.66
N ILE A 33 -6.58 0.81 7.27
CA ILE A 33 -6.93 -0.52 7.81
C ILE A 33 -5.81 -1.52 7.50
N LEU A 34 -5.39 -1.59 6.23
CA LEU A 34 -4.39 -2.54 5.77
C LEU A 34 -3.05 -2.33 6.48
N GLY A 35 -2.56 -1.10 6.56
CA GLY A 35 -1.31 -0.77 7.25
C GLY A 35 -1.38 -1.03 8.76
N THR A 36 -2.50 -0.68 9.40
CA THR A 36 -2.69 -0.90 10.84
C THR A 36 -2.66 -2.38 11.19
N VAL A 37 -3.39 -3.21 10.43
CA VAL A 37 -3.44 -4.66 10.66
C VAL A 37 -2.08 -5.31 10.36
N MET A 38 -1.41 -4.90 9.27
CA MET A 38 -0.07 -5.38 8.92
C MET A 38 0.95 -5.09 10.03
N TYR A 39 0.91 -3.88 10.61
CA TYR A 39 1.79 -3.54 11.72
C TYR A 39 1.42 -4.31 13.00
N ALA A 40 0.12 -4.41 13.32
CA ALA A 40 -0.35 -5.05 14.55
C ALA A 40 -0.10 -6.56 14.60
N LEU A 41 -0.19 -7.26 13.47
CA LEU A 41 0.00 -8.71 13.39
C LEU A 41 1.39 -9.12 12.91
N GLY A 42 2.07 -8.22 12.20
CA GLY A 42 3.41 -8.45 11.69
C GLY A 42 4.48 -7.90 12.62
N SER A 43 5.44 -7.20 12.01
CA SER A 43 6.49 -6.47 12.70
C SER A 43 6.85 -5.22 11.90
N PRO A 44 7.72 -4.33 12.42
CA PRO A 44 8.11 -3.13 11.68
C PRO A 44 8.66 -3.39 10.27
N ILE A 45 9.22 -4.57 10.01
CA ILE A 45 9.73 -4.92 8.67
C ILE A 45 8.59 -5.16 7.67
N TRP A 46 7.50 -5.81 8.09
CA TRP A 46 6.31 -6.04 7.24
C TRP A 46 5.66 -4.72 6.83
N PHE A 47 5.47 -3.86 7.82
CA PHE A 47 4.92 -2.53 7.60
C PHE A 47 5.86 -1.64 6.78
N GLY A 48 7.17 -1.67 7.08
CA GLY A 48 8.18 -0.91 6.35
C GLY A 48 8.24 -1.27 4.87
N SER A 49 8.21 -2.56 4.54
CA SER A 49 8.17 -3.03 3.14
C SER A 49 6.87 -2.65 2.43
N LEU A 50 5.73 -2.71 3.13
CA LEU A 50 4.46 -2.22 2.58
C LEU A 50 4.52 -0.71 2.26
N ILE A 51 5.11 0.09 3.15
CA ILE A 51 5.32 1.53 2.90
C ILE A 51 6.25 1.74 1.71
N ALA A 52 7.36 1.00 1.64
CA ALA A 52 8.31 1.10 0.55
C ALA A 52 7.64 0.81 -0.80
N PHE A 53 6.86 -0.28 -0.87
CA PHE A 53 6.04 -0.62 -2.04
C PHE A 53 5.01 0.46 -2.37
N PHE A 54 4.29 0.96 -1.37
CA PHE A 54 3.26 1.98 -1.59
C PHE A 54 3.86 3.27 -2.13
N VAL A 55 4.97 3.74 -1.56
CA VAL A 55 5.66 4.97 -1.99
C VAL A 55 6.25 4.80 -3.38
N SER A 56 6.98 3.71 -3.63
CA SER A 56 7.60 3.47 -4.94
C SER A 56 6.56 3.37 -6.05
N SER A 57 5.49 2.59 -5.84
CA SER A 57 4.37 2.48 -6.78
C SER A 57 3.69 3.83 -7.02
N THR A 58 3.47 4.63 -5.96
CA THR A 58 2.90 5.99 -6.11
C THR A 58 3.74 6.87 -7.03
N LEU A 59 5.06 6.87 -6.83
CA LEU A 59 5.98 7.70 -7.59
C LEU A 59 6.04 7.23 -9.05
N LEU A 60 6.12 5.92 -9.27
CA LEU A 60 6.12 5.33 -10.61
C LEU A 60 4.83 5.62 -11.37
N SER A 61 3.66 5.46 -10.75
CA SER A 61 2.37 5.77 -11.40
C SER A 61 2.27 7.25 -11.77
N LYS A 62 2.76 8.16 -10.90
CA LYS A 62 2.79 9.60 -11.20
C LYS A 62 3.75 9.93 -12.33
N TRP A 63 4.94 9.34 -12.34
CA TRP A 63 5.93 9.55 -13.41
C TRP A 63 5.42 9.06 -14.77
N LYS A 64 4.84 7.85 -14.81
CA LYS A 64 4.21 7.32 -16.04
C LYS A 64 3.07 8.23 -16.51
N LYS A 65 2.25 8.75 -15.58
CA LYS A 65 1.17 9.70 -15.91
C LYS A 65 1.72 10.99 -16.52
N HIS A 66 2.75 11.58 -15.92
CA HIS A 66 3.38 12.80 -16.43
C HIS A 66 3.88 12.61 -17.87
N LYS A 67 4.64 11.53 -18.12
CA LYS A 67 5.12 11.20 -19.47
C LYS A 67 3.99 10.99 -20.47
N LYS A 68 2.88 10.36 -20.05
CA LYS A 68 1.74 10.12 -20.92
C LYS A 68 0.94 11.40 -21.20
N GLN A 69 0.83 12.31 -20.23
CA GLN A 69 0.18 13.62 -20.42
C GLN A 69 0.98 14.54 -21.36
N GLU A 70 2.31 14.45 -21.35
CA GLU A 70 3.17 15.12 -22.34
C GLU A 70 2.92 14.59 -23.77
N ALA A 71 2.52 13.31 -23.92
CA ALA A 71 2.28 12.67 -25.21
C ALA A 71 0.82 12.77 -25.71
N GLU A 72 -0.16 12.86 -24.81
CA GLU A 72 -1.59 12.88 -25.11
C GLU A 72 -2.26 14.09 -24.41
N SER A 73 -2.23 15.25 -25.06
CA SER A 73 -2.93 16.46 -24.59
C SER A 73 -4.45 16.25 -24.64
N GLY A 74 -5.07 15.84 -23.53
CA GLY A 74 -6.53 15.79 -23.41
C GLY A 74 -7.13 14.74 -22.48
N TYR A 75 -6.34 13.80 -21.95
CA TYR A 75 -6.87 12.72 -21.10
C TYR A 75 -6.80 13.04 -19.60
N GLU A 76 -7.83 13.68 -19.06
CA GLU A 76 -8.04 13.79 -17.61
C GLU A 76 -8.67 12.52 -17.04
N LYS A 77 -7.87 11.45 -16.87
CA LYS A 77 -8.21 10.41 -15.88
C LYS A 77 -7.67 10.81 -14.52
N THR A 78 -8.58 10.98 -13.55
CA THR A 78 -8.28 11.14 -12.12
C THR A 78 -7.69 9.84 -11.56
N GLY A 79 -6.38 9.62 -11.76
CA GLY A 79 -5.63 8.43 -11.30
C GLY A 79 -5.38 8.39 -9.79
N ARG A 80 -6.42 8.54 -8.96
CA ARG A 80 -6.33 8.32 -7.50
C ARG A 80 -6.57 6.84 -7.24
N ARG A 81 -5.74 6.20 -6.42
CA ARG A 81 -5.97 4.81 -6.02
C ARG A 81 -7.16 4.73 -5.06
N ASP A 82 -8.12 3.88 -5.39
CA ASP A 82 -9.28 3.58 -4.55
C ASP A 82 -9.06 2.34 -3.69
N ALA A 83 -10.08 1.99 -2.88
CA ALA A 83 -10.02 0.81 -2.03
C ALA A 83 -9.78 -0.48 -2.83
N GLY A 84 -10.37 -0.62 -4.01
CA GLY A 84 -10.20 -1.79 -4.86
C GLY A 84 -8.74 -1.96 -5.29
N GLN A 85 -8.11 -0.88 -5.74
CA GLN A 85 -6.68 -0.91 -6.09
C GLN A 85 -5.78 -1.14 -4.86
N VAL A 86 -6.10 -0.57 -3.70
CA VAL A 86 -5.32 -0.79 -2.47
C VAL A 86 -5.40 -2.24 -2.02
N LEU A 87 -6.59 -2.84 -2.01
CA LEU A 87 -6.81 -4.23 -1.62
C LEU A 87 -6.24 -5.20 -2.66
N ALA A 88 -6.34 -4.91 -3.96
CA ALA A 88 -5.73 -5.74 -4.99
C ALA A 88 -4.20 -5.78 -4.87
N ASN A 89 -3.58 -4.63 -4.58
CA ASN A 89 -2.12 -4.53 -4.48
C ASN A 89 -1.55 -5.03 -3.14
N GLY A 90 -2.27 -4.82 -2.03
CA GLY A 90 -1.76 -5.11 -0.68
C GLY A 90 -2.46 -6.27 0.04
N GLY A 91 -3.64 -6.69 -0.42
CA GLY A 91 -4.51 -7.62 0.30
C GLY A 91 -3.89 -9.00 0.45
N LEU A 92 -3.30 -9.55 -0.61
CA LEU A 92 -2.60 -10.84 -0.51
C LEU A 92 -1.40 -10.77 0.44
N GLY A 93 -0.63 -9.67 0.41
CA GLY A 93 0.45 -9.45 1.36
C GLY A 93 -0.05 -9.41 2.82
N LEU A 94 -1.19 -8.78 3.07
CA LEU A 94 -1.82 -8.78 4.39
C LEU A 94 -2.25 -10.18 4.81
N LEU A 95 -2.85 -10.96 3.91
CA LEU A 95 -3.24 -12.35 4.19
C LEU A 95 -2.03 -13.22 4.57
N LEU A 96 -0.89 -13.05 3.90
CA LEU A 96 0.36 -13.74 4.24
C LEU A 96 0.89 -13.33 5.63
N CYS A 97 0.79 -12.05 5.97
CA CYS A 97 1.14 -11.55 7.30
C CYS A 97 0.24 -12.14 8.38
N VAL A 98 -1.08 -12.18 8.14
CA VAL A 98 -2.05 -12.81 9.06
C VAL A 98 -1.73 -14.29 9.23
N ALA A 99 -1.46 -15.02 8.14
CA ALA A 99 -1.08 -16.43 8.20
C ALA A 99 0.21 -16.65 9.02
N ASN A 100 1.22 -15.78 8.87
CA ASN A 100 2.45 -15.84 9.67
C ASN A 100 2.20 -15.62 11.18
N SER A 101 1.20 -14.81 11.53
CA SER A 101 0.82 -14.60 12.94
C SER A 101 0.19 -15.83 13.58
N ALA A 102 -0.47 -16.68 12.78
CA ALA A 102 -1.05 -17.94 13.23
C ALA A 102 -0.03 -19.09 13.23
N TRP A 103 0.82 -19.16 12.20
CA TRP A 103 1.89 -20.14 12.06
C TRP A 103 3.17 -19.44 11.60
N SER A 104 4.07 -19.15 12.52
CA SER A 104 5.28 -18.40 12.20
C SER A 104 6.30 -19.26 11.44
N HIS A 105 6.64 -18.84 10.22
CA HIS A 105 7.65 -19.49 9.38
C HIS A 105 8.27 -18.48 8.40
N PRO A 106 9.60 -18.48 8.18
CA PRO A 106 10.27 -17.47 7.34
C PRO A 106 9.77 -17.43 5.89
N LEU A 107 9.23 -18.54 5.37
CA LEU A 107 8.65 -18.59 4.02
C LEU A 107 7.52 -17.57 3.79
N TRP A 108 6.75 -17.23 4.82
CA TRP A 108 5.71 -16.20 4.68
C TRP A 108 6.29 -14.84 4.31
N TRP A 109 7.43 -14.51 4.89
CA TRP A 109 8.11 -13.25 4.59
C TRP A 109 8.68 -13.23 3.17
N TYR A 110 9.28 -14.32 2.73
CA TYR A 110 9.77 -14.43 1.36
C TYR A 110 8.63 -14.41 0.34
N ALA A 111 7.51 -15.09 0.62
CA ALA A 111 6.31 -15.02 -0.21
C ALA A 111 5.75 -13.60 -0.28
N PHE A 112 5.71 -12.88 0.85
CA PHE A 112 5.28 -11.48 0.91
C PHE A 112 6.16 -10.57 0.04
N LEU A 113 7.49 -10.71 0.12
CA LEU A 113 8.41 -9.95 -0.72
C LEU A 113 8.20 -10.27 -2.21
N GLY A 114 8.00 -11.54 -2.54
CA GLY A 114 7.68 -11.98 -3.90
C GLY A 114 6.38 -11.36 -4.42
N VAL A 115 5.32 -11.33 -3.59
CA VAL A 115 4.06 -10.67 -3.93
C VAL A 115 4.28 -9.17 -4.17
N MET A 116 4.95 -8.48 -3.25
CA MET A 116 5.20 -7.04 -3.39
C MET A 116 6.05 -6.70 -4.63
N ALA A 117 6.95 -7.60 -5.06
CA ALA A 117 7.74 -7.44 -6.27
C ALA A 117 6.96 -7.75 -7.56
N ALA A 118 6.01 -8.69 -7.51
CA ALA A 118 5.22 -9.12 -8.67
C ALA A 118 4.00 -8.23 -8.95
N VAL A 119 3.48 -7.55 -7.93
CA VAL A 119 2.32 -6.67 -8.07
C VAL A 119 2.65 -5.52 -9.02
N THR A 120 1.81 -5.35 -10.04
CA THR A 120 1.88 -4.23 -10.98
C THR A 120 0.77 -3.23 -10.66
N ALA A 121 1.15 -1.96 -10.48
CA ALA A 121 0.27 -0.86 -10.10
C ALA A 121 -0.01 0.11 -11.26
#